data_AF-A0A2G1YRP5-F1
#
_entry.id   AF-A0A2G1YRP5-F1
#
_cell.length_a   1.000
_cell.length_b   1.000
_cell.length_c   1.000
_cell.angle_alpha   90.00
_cell.angle_beta   90.00
_cell.angle_gamma   90.00
#
_symmetry.space_group_name_H-M   'P 1'
#
loop_
_entity.id
_entity.type
_entity.pdbx_description
1 polymer ?
#
loop_
_entity_poly.entity_id
_entity_poly.type
_entity_poly.pdbx_seq_one_letter_code
_entity_poly.pdbx_strand_id
1 'polypeptide(L)'
;MPSRNSHQMGMRVLLPLPPRLLHHGRGIIMIKLLKAVEGISQRLVWLGGILLIGAAFLVTIDVFARKIFNVSLAGSDELSGYAFGMSTSLAFAYALIMRSNIRVDAFYHLFPRWARAASDILGLVLLLGFIGLMTYQGWGILMDSYDYGSRSITPLRTPLAIPQTVWWLGLAFALATGILIVRLSGR
;
A
#
# COMPACT_ATOMS: atom_id res chain seq x y z
N MET A 1 10.95 25.35 30.27
CA MET A 1 11.42 23.95 30.21
C MET A 1 10.75 23.18 31.33
N PRO A 2 10.28 21.92 31.17
CA PRO A 2 10.70 20.86 30.24
C PRO A 2 9.66 20.60 29.12
N SER A 3 10.02 20.28 27.88
CA SER A 3 10.66 19.07 27.34
C SER A 3 9.81 17.80 27.48
N ARG A 4 9.70 17.05 26.36
CA ARG A 4 9.34 15.60 26.26
C ARG A 4 7.98 15.20 25.65
N ASN A 5 7.42 15.92 24.66
CA ASN A 5 6.19 15.46 23.97
C ASN A 5 6.27 15.22 22.44
N SER A 6 7.43 15.36 21.80
CA SER A 6 7.55 15.01 20.36
C SER A 6 7.77 13.51 20.11
N HIS A 7 8.23 12.74 21.11
CA HIS A 7 8.49 11.30 20.95
C HIS A 7 7.28 10.38 21.21
N GLN A 8 6.16 10.90 21.72
CA GLN A 8 4.94 10.08 21.94
C GLN A 8 3.98 10.05 20.75
N MET A 9 4.23 10.87 19.72
CA MET A 9 3.28 11.03 18.61
C MET A 9 3.34 9.87 17.59
N GLY A 10 4.40 9.07 17.60
CA GLY A 10 4.57 7.92 16.69
C GLY A 10 3.99 6.59 17.18
N MET A 11 3.38 6.52 18.37
CA MET A 11 2.93 5.27 19.01
C MET A 11 1.42 5.22 19.30
N ARG A 12 0.63 6.13 18.72
CA ARG A 12 -0.84 6.16 18.86
C ARG A 12 -1.59 5.59 17.64
N VAL A 13 -0.94 4.70 16.88
CA VAL A 13 -1.59 3.91 15.82
C VAL A 13 -1.90 2.48 16.31
N LEU A 14 -1.83 2.23 17.63
CA LEU A 14 -2.50 1.06 18.19
C LEU A 14 -4.01 1.27 18.05
N LEU A 15 -4.59 0.60 17.05
CA LEU A 15 -5.92 0.01 17.09
C LEU A 15 -6.34 -0.14 18.57
N PRO A 16 -7.44 0.49 19.06
CA PRO A 16 -7.87 0.31 20.43
C PRO A 16 -8.22 -1.18 20.58
N LEU A 17 -7.24 -1.96 21.05
CA LEU A 17 -7.37 -3.40 21.15
C LEU A 17 -8.54 -3.67 22.08
N PRO A 18 -9.55 -4.46 21.66
CA PRO A 18 -10.66 -4.78 22.54
C PRO A 18 -10.10 -5.36 23.85
N PRO A 19 -10.58 -4.92 25.04
CA PRO A 19 -10.04 -5.32 26.34
C PRO A 19 -9.95 -6.84 26.55
N ARG A 20 -10.80 -7.59 25.82
CA ARG A 20 -10.88 -9.06 25.83
C ARG A 20 -9.60 -9.77 25.34
N LEU A 21 -8.72 -9.11 24.59
CA LEU A 21 -7.47 -9.71 24.10
C LEU A 21 -6.35 -9.76 25.16
N LEU A 22 -6.52 -9.08 26.30
CA LEU A 22 -5.49 -9.00 27.35
C LEU A 22 -5.42 -10.24 28.26
N HIS A 23 -6.43 -11.11 28.24
CA HIS A 23 -6.59 -12.19 29.22
C HIS A 23 -6.33 -13.62 28.68
N HIS A 24 -5.89 -13.78 27.42
CA HIS A 24 -5.60 -15.09 26.83
C HIS A 24 -4.20 -15.11 26.22
N GLY A 25 -3.41 -16.17 26.44
CA GLY A 25 -2.08 -16.32 25.83
C GLY A 25 -2.06 -16.21 24.30
N ARG A 26 -3.19 -16.54 23.64
CA ARG A 26 -3.45 -16.32 22.21
C ARG A 26 -3.51 -14.84 21.81
N GLY A 27 -3.93 -13.95 22.71
CA GLY A 27 -4.00 -12.51 22.49
C GLY A 27 -2.63 -11.85 22.38
N ILE A 28 -1.64 -12.32 23.15
CA ILE A 28 -0.25 -11.78 23.09
C ILE A 28 0.38 -12.03 21.72
N ILE A 29 0.20 -13.23 21.16
CA ILE A 29 0.71 -13.59 19.81
C ILE A 29 0.04 -12.73 18.75
N MET A 30 -1.29 -12.53 18.86
CA MET A 30 -2.04 -11.69 17.92
C MET A 30 -1.58 -10.23 17.94
N ILE A 31 -1.35 -9.67 19.14
CA ILE A 31 -0.87 -8.30 19.28
C ILE A 31 0.53 -8.15 18.69
N LYS A 32 1.42 -9.14 18.89
CA LYS A 32 2.75 -9.14 18.27
C LYS A 32 2.66 -9.19 16.74
N LEU A 33 1.76 -10.01 16.19
CA LEU A 33 1.52 -10.11 14.75
C LEU A 33 1.03 -8.79 14.16
N LEU A 34 0.03 -8.15 14.78
CA LEU A 34 -0.50 -6.87 14.32
C LEU A 34 0.58 -5.78 14.31
N LYS A 35 1.37 -5.68 15.38
CA LYS A 35 2.50 -4.74 15.46
C LYS A 35 3.57 -5.03 14.40
N ALA A 36 3.83 -6.30 14.11
CA ALA A 36 4.78 -6.69 13.08
C ALA A 36 4.29 -6.29 11.68
N VAL A 37 3.02 -6.58 11.36
CA VAL A 37 2.38 -6.21 10.08
C VAL A 37 2.36 -4.70 9.90
N GLU A 38 2.02 -3.95 10.95
CA GLU A 38 2.06 -2.47 10.96
C GLU A 38 3.47 -1.95 10.72
N GLY A 39 4.46 -2.45 11.45
CA GLY A 39 5.86 -2.04 11.29
C GLY A 39 6.44 -2.36 9.91
N ILE A 40 6.07 -3.50 9.32
CA ILE A 40 6.43 -3.83 7.93
C ILE A 40 5.74 -2.86 6.98
N SER A 41 4.43 -2.67 7.11
CA SER A 41 3.64 -1.78 6.25
C SER A 41 4.17 -0.35 6.26
N GLN A 42 4.60 0.16 7.42
CA GLN A 42 5.18 1.50 7.53
C GLN A 42 6.49 1.62 6.75
N ARG A 43 7.36 0.61 6.81
CA ARG A 43 8.60 0.58 6.02
C ARG A 43 8.31 0.52 4.52
N LEU A 44 7.32 -0.29 4.11
CA LEU A 44 6.91 -0.39 2.71
C LEU A 44 6.37 0.94 2.18
N VAL A 45 5.61 1.70 2.97
CA VAL A 45 5.18 3.06 2.61
C VAL A 45 6.35 4.01 2.46
N TRP A 46 7.33 3.99 3.37
CA TRP A 46 8.53 4.82 3.22
C TRP A 46 9.30 4.49 1.95
N LEU A 47 9.46 3.20 1.63
CA LEU A 47 10.07 2.76 0.38
C LEU A 47 9.27 3.24 -0.85
N GLY A 48 7.95 3.09 -0.84
CA GLY A 48 7.07 3.60 -1.90
C GLY A 48 7.15 5.13 -2.05
N GLY A 49 7.20 5.86 -0.93
CA GLY A 49 7.36 7.31 -0.93
C GLY A 49 8.69 7.75 -1.55
N ILE A 50 9.79 7.06 -1.21
CA ILE A 50 11.11 7.31 -1.81
C ILE A 50 11.08 7.02 -3.31
N LEU A 51 10.46 5.92 -3.74
CA LEU A 51 10.29 5.59 -5.16
C LEU A 51 9.51 6.69 -5.91
N LEU A 52 8.42 7.20 -5.34
CA LEU A 52 7.63 8.28 -5.95
C LEU A 52 8.41 9.59 -6.04
N ILE A 53 9.17 9.96 -5.00
CA ILE A 53 10.02 11.15 -5.03
C ILE A 53 11.09 11.00 -6.11
N GLY A 54 11.72 9.81 -6.20
CA GLY A 54 12.67 9.50 -7.26
C GLY A 54 12.06 9.61 -8.65
N ALA A 55 10.85 9.07 -8.85
CA ALA A 55 10.11 9.19 -10.11
C ALA A 55 9.78 10.65 -10.46
N ALA A 56 9.31 11.43 -9.49
CA ALA A 56 9.01 12.84 -9.68
C ALA A 56 10.27 13.64 -10.09
N PHE A 57 11.41 13.35 -9.44
CA PHE A 57 12.68 13.98 -9.78
C PHE A 57 13.15 13.59 -11.19
N LEU A 58 13.04 12.31 -11.54
CA LEU A 58 13.39 11.80 -12.87
C LEU A 58 12.57 12.48 -13.96
N VAL A 59 11.24 12.52 -13.80
CA VAL A 59 10.32 13.17 -14.75
C VAL A 59 10.62 14.67 -14.84
N THR A 60 10.91 15.31 -13.70
CA THR A 60 11.27 16.74 -13.67
C THR A 60 12.53 16.99 -14.50
N ILE A 61 13.61 16.24 -14.27
CA ILE A 61 14.85 16.35 -15.04
C ILE A 61 14.58 16.15 -16.53
N ASP A 62 13.81 15.13 -16.89
CA ASP A 62 13.53 14.84 -18.29
C ASP A 62 12.71 15.96 -18.97
N VAL A 63 11.74 16.56 -18.27
CA VAL A 63 11.01 17.74 -18.78
C VAL A 63 11.95 18.94 -18.97
N PHE A 64 12.87 19.19 -18.02
CA PHE A 64 13.87 20.25 -18.16
C PHE A 64 14.85 19.97 -19.31
N ALA A 65 15.31 18.74 -19.45
CA ALA A 65 16.22 18.32 -20.51
C ALA A 65 15.60 18.48 -21.90
N ARG A 66 14.32 18.08 -22.04
CA ARG A 66 13.56 18.28 -23.27
C ARG A 66 13.40 19.77 -23.61
N LYS A 67 13.16 20.61 -22.60
CA LYS A 67 12.90 22.03 -22.82
C LYS A 67 14.14 22.88 -23.09
N ILE A 68 15.28 22.55 -22.48
CA ILE A 68 16.52 23.34 -22.60
C ILE A 68 17.45 22.77 -23.67
N PHE A 69 17.60 21.45 -23.71
CA PHE A 69 18.60 20.78 -24.56
C PHE A 69 17.97 20.06 -25.76
N ASN A 70 16.64 20.01 -25.87
CA ASN A 70 15.91 19.24 -26.88
C ASN A 70 16.30 17.75 -26.91
N VAL A 71 16.71 17.21 -25.76
CA VAL A 71 17.07 15.80 -25.55
C VAL A 71 16.07 15.19 -24.57
N SER A 72 15.57 13.98 -24.87
CA SER A 72 14.72 13.20 -23.96
C SER A 72 15.49 12.01 -23.40
N LEU A 73 15.32 11.75 -22.10
CA LEU A 73 15.84 10.56 -21.46
C LEU A 73 14.94 9.37 -21.82
N ALA A 74 15.40 8.56 -22.77
CA ALA A 74 14.72 7.34 -23.15
C ALA A 74 14.49 6.43 -21.94
N GLY A 75 13.23 6.09 -21.64
CA GLY A 75 12.83 5.23 -20.53
C GLY A 75 12.40 5.95 -19.25
N SER A 76 12.38 7.28 -19.23
CA SER A 76 11.89 8.07 -18.08
C SER A 76 10.42 7.79 -17.74
N ASP A 77 9.57 7.75 -18.75
CA ASP A 77 8.13 7.49 -18.63
C ASP A 77 7.86 6.06 -18.12
N GLU A 78 8.71 5.10 -18.46
CA GLU A 78 8.60 3.73 -17.95
C GLU A 78 9.03 3.59 -16.50
N LEU A 79 10.20 4.11 -16.15
CA LEU A 79 10.74 4.02 -14.80
C LEU A 79 9.81 4.71 -13.81
N SER A 80 9.26 5.86 -14.19
CA SER A 80 8.27 6.57 -13.38
C SER A 80 6.95 5.81 -13.27
N GLY A 81 6.48 5.18 -14.35
CA GLY A 81 5.32 4.29 -14.33
C GLY A 81 5.50 3.06 -13.42
N TYR A 82 6.66 2.40 -13.47
CA TYR A 82 6.98 1.28 -12.60
C TYR A 82 7.07 1.73 -11.14
N ALA A 83 7.76 2.84 -10.85
CA ALA A 83 7.87 3.39 -9.52
C ALA A 83 6.50 3.76 -8.93
N PHE A 84 5.61 4.33 -9.75
CA PHE A 84 4.24 4.65 -9.35
C PHE A 84 3.41 3.40 -9.01
N GLY A 85 3.45 2.38 -9.85
CA GLY A 85 2.75 1.11 -9.61
C GLY A 85 3.27 0.38 -8.36
N MET A 86 4.59 0.26 -8.23
CA MET A 86 5.24 -0.34 -7.06
C MET A 86 4.88 0.43 -5.79
N SER A 87 5.04 1.75 -5.77
CA SER A 87 4.72 2.57 -4.61
C SER A 87 3.26 2.43 -4.16
N THR A 88 2.31 2.53 -5.10
CA THR A 88 0.88 2.37 -4.82
C THR A 88 0.59 1.00 -4.20
N SER A 89 1.15 -0.07 -4.77
CA SER A 89 0.92 -1.43 -4.29
C SER A 89 1.45 -1.66 -2.86
N LEU A 90 2.63 -1.12 -2.56
CA LEU A 90 3.28 -1.20 -1.25
C LEU A 90 2.53 -0.39 -0.19
N ALA A 91 1.86 0.68 -0.59
CA ALA A 91 1.11 1.54 0.30
C ALA A 91 -0.25 0.97 0.72
N PHE A 92 -0.85 0.05 -0.05
CA PHE A 92 -2.20 -0.47 0.23
C PHE A 92 -2.32 -1.12 1.62
N ALA A 93 -1.33 -1.90 2.04
CA ALA A 93 -1.37 -2.57 3.35
C ALA A 93 -1.43 -1.57 4.51
N TYR A 94 -0.61 -0.53 4.46
CA TYR A 94 -0.63 0.55 5.46
C TYR A 94 -1.93 1.37 5.37
N ALA A 95 -2.41 1.64 4.16
CA ALA A 95 -3.67 2.34 3.94
C ALA A 95 -4.86 1.58 4.55
N LEU A 96 -4.90 0.25 4.45
CA LEU A 96 -5.90 -0.61 5.10
C LEU A 96 -5.85 -0.49 6.63
N ILE A 97 -4.66 -0.52 7.22
CA ILE A 97 -4.47 -0.39 8.68
C ILE A 97 -4.89 1.02 9.15
N MET A 98 -4.48 2.06 8.44
CA MET A 98 -4.73 3.45 8.84
C MET A 98 -6.20 3.86 8.60
N ARG A 99 -6.80 3.47 7.46
CA ARG A 99 -8.21 3.73 7.16
C ARG A 99 -9.19 2.87 7.96
N SER A 100 -8.73 1.79 8.60
CA SER A 100 -9.53 1.14 9.66
C SER A 100 -9.86 2.11 10.81
N ASN A 101 -9.10 3.20 10.97
CA ASN A 101 -9.29 4.20 12.02
C ASN A 101 -9.90 5.53 11.51
N ILE A 102 -9.66 5.88 10.24
CA ILE A 102 -10.12 7.15 9.63
C ILE A 102 -11.22 6.85 8.60
N ARG A 103 -12.46 6.81 9.07
CA ARG A 103 -13.66 6.82 8.23
C ARG A 103 -13.71 8.17 7.49
N VAL A 104 -14.35 8.23 6.32
CA VAL A 104 -14.39 9.45 5.50
C VAL A 104 -15.30 10.48 6.18
N ASP A 105 -14.78 11.19 7.19
CA ASP A 105 -15.57 12.06 8.07
C ASP A 105 -16.31 13.19 7.31
N ALA A 106 -15.87 13.53 6.10
CA ALA A 106 -16.43 14.62 5.28
C ALA A 106 -17.93 14.46 4.95
N PHE A 107 -18.43 13.23 4.78
CA PHE A 107 -19.86 12.96 4.51
C PHE A 107 -20.61 12.33 5.68
N TYR A 108 -19.89 11.95 6.76
CA TYR A 108 -20.45 11.14 7.84
C TYR A 108 -21.37 11.93 8.77
N HIS A 109 -21.24 13.26 8.80
CA HIS A 109 -22.13 14.14 9.56
C HIS A 109 -23.56 14.20 8.99
N LEU A 110 -23.75 13.87 7.70
CA LEU A 110 -25.04 13.91 7.02
C LEU A 110 -25.80 12.58 7.08
N PHE A 111 -25.11 11.47 7.36
CA PHE A 111 -25.70 10.13 7.31
C PHE A 111 -26.12 9.58 8.70
N PRO A 112 -27.28 8.88 8.77
CA PRO A 112 -27.65 8.12 9.96
C PRO A 112 -26.63 7.00 10.22
N ARG A 113 -26.52 6.56 11.48
CA ARG A 113 -25.47 5.63 11.95
C ARG A 113 -25.39 4.33 11.13
N TRP A 114 -26.53 3.82 10.66
CA TRP A 114 -26.60 2.60 9.85
C TRP A 114 -26.00 2.77 8.45
N ALA A 115 -26.24 3.91 7.80
CA ALA A 115 -25.73 4.19 6.45
C ALA A 115 -24.21 4.36 6.46
N ARG A 116 -23.66 4.95 7.52
CA ARG A 116 -22.21 5.03 7.75
C ARG A 116 -21.56 3.66 7.87
N ALA A 117 -22.14 2.78 8.70
CA ALA A 117 -21.64 1.43 8.86
C ALA A 117 -21.73 0.62 7.56
N ALA A 118 -22.83 0.77 6.80
CA ALA A 118 -22.98 0.11 5.50
C ALA A 118 -21.92 0.59 4.48
N SER A 119 -21.69 1.90 4.39
CA SER A 119 -20.66 2.47 3.52
C SER A 119 -19.24 2.03 3.89
N ASP A 120 -18.92 1.93 5.18
CA ASP A 120 -17.63 1.41 5.66
C ASP A 120 -17.42 -0.04 5.21
N ILE A 121 -18.44 -0.90 5.40
CA ILE A 121 -18.37 -2.31 5.03
C ILE A 121 -18.28 -2.46 3.51
N LEU A 122 -19.11 -1.72 2.75
CA LEU A 122 -19.06 -1.73 1.29
C LEU A 122 -17.70 -1.27 0.78
N GLY A 123 -17.16 -0.17 1.31
CA GLY A 123 -15.83 0.32 0.93
C GLY A 123 -14.73 -0.71 1.21
N LEU A 124 -14.78 -1.38 2.36
CA LEU A 124 -13.84 -2.44 2.71
C LEU A 124 -13.96 -3.65 1.77
N VAL A 125 -15.18 -4.11 1.49
CA VAL A 125 -15.44 -5.25 0.60
C VAL A 125 -15.01 -4.93 -0.83
N LEU A 126 -15.34 -3.75 -1.35
CA LEU A 126 -14.94 -3.31 -2.70
C LEU A 126 -13.43 -3.19 -2.81
N LEU A 127 -12.76 -2.61 -1.80
CA LEU A 127 -11.30 -2.50 -1.80
C LEU A 127 -10.62 -3.87 -1.75
N LEU A 128 -11.05 -4.76 -0.86
CA LEU A 128 -10.48 -6.11 -0.76
C LEU A 128 -10.80 -6.96 -1.99
N GLY A 129 -12.00 -6.82 -2.57
CA GLY A 129 -12.37 -7.46 -3.83
C GLY A 129 -11.49 -6.98 -4.98
N PHE A 130 -11.27 -5.67 -5.08
CA PHE A 130 -10.37 -5.08 -6.08
C PHE A 130 -8.92 -5.57 -5.91
N ILE A 131 -8.36 -5.48 -4.70
CA ILE A 131 -6.99 -5.96 -4.43
C ILE A 131 -6.89 -7.47 -4.69
N GLY A 132 -7.90 -8.24 -4.31
CA GLY A 132 -7.97 -9.68 -4.57
C GLY A 132 -7.94 -10.01 -6.05
N LEU A 133 -8.78 -9.34 -6.85
CA LEU A 133 -8.82 -9.50 -8.31
C LEU A 133 -7.48 -9.12 -8.95
N MET A 134 -6.91 -7.98 -8.56
CA MET A 134 -5.61 -7.53 -9.08
C MET A 134 -4.47 -8.47 -8.70
N THR A 135 -4.48 -9.03 -7.48
CA THR A 135 -3.48 -10.02 -7.05
C THR A 135 -3.61 -11.31 -7.85
N TYR A 136 -4.84 -11.78 -8.09
CA TYR A 136 -5.09 -12.99 -8.88
C TYR A 136 -4.63 -12.81 -10.34
N GLN A 137 -5.09 -11.76 -11.01
CA GLN A 137 -4.69 -11.49 -12.40
C GLN A 137 -3.21 -11.16 -12.52
N GLY A 138 -2.65 -10.43 -11.55
CA GLY A 138 -1.24 -10.08 -11.53
C GLY A 138 -0.32 -11.30 -11.42
N TRP A 139 -0.77 -12.37 -10.76
CA TRP A 139 -0.01 -13.63 -10.72
C TRP A 139 0.12 -14.25 -12.11
N GLY A 140 -0.99 -14.32 -12.87
CA GLY A 140 -0.97 -14.83 -14.24
C GLY A 140 -0.01 -14.05 -15.12
N ILE A 141 -0.13 -12.72 -15.11
CA ILE A 141 0.75 -11.83 -15.88
C ILE A 141 2.23 -11.99 -15.49
N LEU A 142 2.52 -12.16 -14.20
CA LEU A 142 3.88 -12.34 -13.70
C LEU A 142 4.47 -13.67 -14.16
N MET A 143 3.71 -14.76 -14.08
CA MET A 143 4.16 -16.08 -14.55
C MET A 143 4.37 -16.07 -16.06
N ASP A 144 3.43 -15.53 -16.84
CA ASP A 144 3.60 -15.38 -18.29
C ASP A 144 4.87 -14.57 -18.61
N SER A 145 5.12 -13.48 -17.89
CA SER A 145 6.30 -12.65 -18.11
C SER A 145 7.61 -13.34 -17.71
N TYR A 146 7.57 -14.25 -16.74
CA TYR A 146 8.71 -15.07 -16.34
C TYR A 146 8.99 -16.17 -17.37
N ASP A 147 7.96 -16.91 -17.77
CA ASP A 147 8.07 -18.06 -18.69
C ASP A 147 8.47 -17.64 -20.10
N TYR A 148 7.88 -16.55 -20.61
CA TYR A 148 8.21 -16.03 -21.95
C TYR A 148 9.41 -15.07 -21.94
N GLY A 149 9.99 -14.77 -20.77
CA GLY A 149 11.11 -13.82 -20.64
C GLY A 149 10.75 -12.42 -21.16
N SER A 150 9.48 -12.02 -20.99
CA SER A 150 8.92 -10.81 -21.59
C SER A 150 9.68 -9.56 -21.17
N ARG A 151 10.05 -8.76 -22.18
CA ARG A 151 10.73 -7.48 -22.01
C ARG A 151 9.84 -6.36 -22.51
N SER A 152 10.04 -5.18 -21.94
CA SER A 152 9.35 -4.00 -22.47
C SER A 152 9.74 -3.70 -23.92
N ILE A 153 8.79 -3.19 -24.69
CA ILE A 153 8.93 -2.80 -26.11
C ILE A 153 9.64 -1.45 -26.28
N THR A 154 10.00 -0.82 -25.18
CA THR A 154 10.68 0.47 -25.07
C THR A 154 12.21 0.35 -25.16
N PRO A 155 12.93 1.48 -25.22
CA PRO A 155 14.39 1.47 -25.36
C PRO A 155 15.12 0.74 -24.23
N LEU A 156 14.56 0.74 -23.01
CA LEU A 156 15.20 0.17 -21.84
C LEU A 156 15.12 -1.36 -21.81
N ARG A 157 14.18 -1.97 -22.57
CA ARG A 157 13.95 -3.42 -22.68
C ARG A 157 14.00 -4.14 -21.34
N THR A 158 13.44 -3.52 -20.31
CA THR A 158 13.48 -4.05 -18.94
C THR A 158 12.73 -5.37 -18.88
N PRO A 159 13.29 -6.41 -18.24
CA PRO A 159 12.56 -7.64 -17.94
C PRO A 159 11.34 -7.29 -17.08
N LEU A 160 10.14 -7.51 -17.61
CA LEU A 160 8.88 -7.08 -16.98
C LEU A 160 8.62 -7.82 -15.67
N ALA A 161 9.14 -9.05 -15.54
CA ALA A 161 9.03 -9.84 -14.31
C ALA A 161 9.56 -9.09 -13.07
N ILE A 162 10.62 -8.27 -13.19
CA ILE A 162 11.22 -7.57 -12.04
C ILE A 162 10.22 -6.57 -11.42
N PRO A 163 9.76 -5.51 -12.11
CA PRO A 163 8.78 -4.60 -11.54
C PRO A 163 7.48 -5.33 -11.18
N GLN A 164 7.11 -6.38 -11.95
CA GLN A 164 5.92 -7.17 -11.68
C GLN A 164 5.93 -7.91 -10.36
N THR A 165 7.06 -8.55 -10.00
CA THR A 165 7.18 -9.22 -8.70
C THR A 165 6.98 -8.24 -7.55
N VAL A 166 7.56 -7.04 -7.63
CA VAL A 166 7.51 -6.06 -6.54
C VAL A 166 6.08 -5.57 -6.32
N TRP A 167 5.36 -5.17 -7.38
CA TRP A 167 4.00 -4.69 -7.19
C TRP A 167 3.02 -5.81 -6.81
N TRP A 168 3.22 -7.01 -7.35
CA TRP A 168 2.41 -8.17 -6.97
C TRP A 168 2.59 -8.54 -5.50
N LEU A 169 3.83 -8.53 -4.98
CA LEU A 169 4.11 -8.79 -3.57
C LEU A 169 3.46 -7.74 -2.66
N GLY A 170 3.47 -6.47 -3.08
CA GLY A 170 2.76 -5.39 -2.37
C GLY A 170 1.26 -5.66 -2.25
N LEU A 171 0.63 -6.07 -3.35
CA LEU A 171 -0.80 -6.42 -3.36
C LEU A 171 -1.11 -7.68 -2.55
N ALA A 172 -0.31 -8.74 -2.69
CA ALA A 172 -0.48 -9.97 -1.92
C ALA A 172 -0.37 -9.70 -0.41
N PHE A 173 0.58 -8.86 0.00
CA PHE A 173 0.73 -8.44 1.39
C PHE A 173 -0.46 -7.59 1.87
N ALA A 174 -0.96 -6.67 1.04
CA ALA A 174 -2.15 -5.88 1.34
C ALA A 174 -3.39 -6.76 1.50
N LEU A 175 -3.58 -7.76 0.63
CA LEU A 175 -4.67 -8.72 0.70
C LEU A 175 -4.61 -9.54 1.99
N ALA A 176 -3.43 -10.06 2.34
CA ALA A 176 -3.23 -10.80 3.59
C ALA A 176 -3.53 -9.95 4.82
N THR A 177 -3.10 -8.68 4.82
CA THR A 177 -3.39 -7.70 5.87
C THR A 177 -4.89 -7.43 5.97
N GLY A 178 -5.57 -7.25 4.84
CA GLY A 178 -7.01 -7.06 4.79
C GLY A 178 -7.81 -8.24 5.37
N ILE A 179 -7.45 -9.46 4.99
CA ILE A 179 -8.07 -10.69 5.52
C ILE A 179 -7.85 -10.79 7.03
N LEU A 180 -6.66 -10.44 7.52
CA LEU A 180 -6.34 -10.43 8.95
C LEU A 180 -7.26 -9.45 9.71
N ILE A 181 -7.43 -8.22 9.20
CA ILE A 181 -8.30 -7.20 9.80
C ILE A 181 -9.76 -7.68 9.83
N VAL A 182 -10.28 -8.21 8.73
CA VAL A 182 -11.67 -8.72 8.66
C VAL A 182 -11.89 -9.84 9.67
N ARG A 183 -10.97 -10.79 9.78
CA ARG A 183 -11.06 -11.90 10.75
C ARG A 183 -11.05 -11.44 12.21
N LEU A 184 -10.40 -10.31 12.49
CA LEU A 184 -10.38 -9.71 13.82
C LEU A 184 -11.63 -8.91 14.12
N SER A 185 -12.22 -8.26 13.12
CA SER A 185 -13.45 -7.47 13.27
C SER A 185 -14.71 -8.34 13.38
N GLY A 186 -14.67 -9.57 12.87
CA GLY A 186 -15.80 -10.52 12.91
C GLY A 186 -15.89 -11.39 14.17
N ARG A 187 -15.05 -11.14 15.20
CA ARG A 187 -15.05 -11.85 16.49
C ARG A 187 -15.36 -10.89 17.63
#